data_AF-A0A0C2D813-F1
#
_entry.id   AF-A0A0C2D813-F1
#
_cell.length_a   1.000
_cell.length_b   1.000
_cell.length_c   1.000
_cell.angle_alpha   90.00
_cell.angle_beta   90.00
_cell.angle_gamma   90.00
#
_symmetry.space_group_name_H-M   'P 1'
#
loop_
_entity.id
_entity.type
_entity.pdbx_description
1 polymer ?
#
loop_
_entity_poly.entity_id
_entity_poly.type
_entity_poly.pdbx_seq_one_letter_code
_entity_poly.pdbx_strand_id
1 'polypeptide(L)' 'MGLQGNGYISRPTLKALLHEIADDLTDQQLEEAVDEIDEDGSGKIEFEEFWELMAGESD' A
#
# COMPACT_ATOMS: atom_id res chain seq x y z
N MET A 1 -1.56 0.91 19.26
CA MET A 1 -1.17 1.19 17.87
C MET A 1 -1.98 2.39 17.41
N GLY A 2 -1.42 3.59 17.50
CA GLY A 2 -2.15 4.81 17.15
C GLY A 2 -2.20 4.93 15.64
N LEU A 3 -3.36 4.67 15.03
CA LEU A 3 -3.67 5.16 13.69
C LEU A 3 -3.66 6.69 13.79
N GLN A 4 -2.50 7.29 13.53
CA GLN A 4 -2.41 8.72 13.35
C GLN A 4 -3.22 9.00 12.08
N GLY A 5 -4.39 9.63 12.24
CA GLY A 5 -5.31 9.99 11.18
C GLY A 5 -4.70 11.05 10.28
N ASN A 6 -3.69 10.66 9.51
CA ASN A 6 -2.90 11.55 8.69
C ASN A 6 -3.45 11.61 7.25
N GLY A 7 -4.51 10.83 6.94
CA GLY A 7 -5.08 10.72 5.60
C GLY A 7 -4.24 9.87 4.63
N TYR A 8 -3.11 9.32 5.10
CA TYR A 8 -2.21 8.49 4.31
C TYR A 8 -1.65 7.32 5.13
N ILE A 9 -1.31 6.23 4.44
CA ILE A 9 -0.61 5.06 4.93
C ILE A 9 0.85 5.15 4.46
N SER A 10 1.82 5.00 5.35
CA SER A 10 3.24 5.00 4.94
C SER A 10 3.61 3.68 4.25
N ARG A 11 4.55 3.71 3.29
CA ARG A 11 5.13 2.51 2.65
C ARG A 11 5.40 1.33 3.61
N PRO A 12 6.09 1.50 4.76
CA PRO A 12 6.34 0.38 5.68
C PRO A 12 5.08 -0.19 6.33
N THR A 13 4.05 0.64 6.53
CA THR A 13 2.76 0.21 7.07
C THR A 13 1.97 -0.57 6.03
N LEU A 14 1.94 -0.09 4.78
CA LEU A 14 1.30 -0.81 3.68
C LEU A 14 1.99 -2.16 3.46
N LYS A 15 3.34 -2.20 3.47
CA LYS A 15 4.12 -3.45 3.36
C LYS A 15 3.75 -4.44 4.46
N ALA A 16 3.62 -3.98 5.70
CA ALA A 16 3.21 -4.84 6.82
C ALA A 16 1.78 -5.37 6.67
N LEU A 17 0.84 -4.54 6.17
CA LEU A 17 -0.53 -4.96 5.89
C LEU A 17 -0.59 -5.97 4.75
N LEU A 18 0.14 -5.72 3.65
CA LEU A 18 0.21 -6.64 2.51
C LEU A 18 0.86 -7.97 2.90
N HIS A 19 1.89 -7.96 3.75
CA HIS A 19 2.48 -9.18 4.29
C HIS A 19 1.48 -9.95 5.18
N GLU A 20 0.62 -9.27 5.93
CA GLU A 20 -0.40 -9.92 6.76
C GLU A 20 -1.55 -10.50 5.93
N ILE A 21 -1.86 -9.90 4.77
CA ILE A 21 -2.90 -10.37 3.84
C ILE A 21 -2.35 -11.47 2.91
N ALA A 22 -1.09 -11.34 2.48
CA ALA A 22 -0.44 -12.18 1.49
C ALA A 22 0.95 -12.64 2.00
N ASP A 23 0.94 -13.51 3.01
CA ASP A 23 2.13 -14.08 3.66
C ASP A 23 3.03 -14.92 2.71
N ASP A 24 2.51 -15.32 1.54
CA ASP A 24 3.24 -16.06 0.50
C ASP A 24 4.09 -15.13 -0.41
N LEU A 25 3.92 -13.81 -0.31
CA LEU A 25 4.69 -12.86 -1.12
C LEU A 25 6.05 -12.57 -0.48
N THR A 26 7.09 -12.56 -1.30
CA THR A 26 8.44 -12.19 -0.86
C THR A 26 8.55 -10.69 -0.58
N ASP A 27 9.53 -10.31 0.25
CA ASP A 27 9.85 -8.90 0.52
C ASP A 27 10.01 -8.05 -0.75
N GLN A 28 10.54 -8.65 -1.82
CA GLN A 28 10.72 -8.02 -3.13
C GLN A 28 9.38 -7.79 -3.82
N GLN A 29 8.51 -8.79 -3.87
CA GLN A 29 7.17 -8.65 -4.46
C GLN A 29 6.29 -7.68 -3.68
N LEU A 30 6.43 -7.65 -2.35
CA LEU A 30 5.76 -6.66 -1.52
C LEU A 30 6.29 -5.26 -1.78
N GLU A 31 7.60 -5.12 -2.04
CA GLU A 31 8.22 -3.83 -2.38
C GLU A 31 7.78 -3.36 -3.78
N GLU A 32 7.73 -4.26 -4.76
CA GLU A 32 7.17 -3.99 -6.09
C GLU A 32 5.70 -3.59 -6.01
N ALA A 33 4.87 -4.31 -5.23
CA ALA A 33 3.48 -3.95 -5.02
C ALA A 33 3.37 -2.54 -4.41
N VAL A 34 4.14 -2.25 -3.36
CA VAL A 34 4.13 -0.91 -2.74
C VAL A 34 4.60 0.17 -3.71
N ASP A 35 5.53 -0.13 -4.62
CA ASP A 35 6.02 0.81 -5.63
C ASP A 35 5.00 1.02 -6.76
N GLU A 36 4.25 -0.02 -7.15
CA GLU A 36 3.13 0.10 -8.10
C GLU A 36 1.98 0.94 -7.54
N ILE A 37 1.83 0.98 -6.20
CA ILE A 37 0.76 1.72 -5.54
C ILE A 37 1.15 3.18 -5.31
N ASP A 38 2.40 3.44 -4.94
CA ASP A 38 2.95 4.79 -4.74
C ASP A 38 3.47 5.36 -6.07
N GLU A 39 2.57 5.55 -7.04
CA GLU A 39 2.91 6.03 -8.39
C GLU A 39 3.56 7.42 -8.39
N ASP A 40 3.20 8.28 -7.43
CA ASP A 40 3.81 9.62 -7.26
C ASP A 40 5.20 9.55 -6.58
N GLY A 41 5.58 8.39 -6.04
CA GLY A 41 6.85 8.21 -5.32
C GLY A 41 6.91 9.07 -4.04
N SER A 42 5.76 9.42 -3.49
CA SER A 42 5.64 10.31 -2.33
C SER A 42 6.11 9.62 -1.03
N GLY A 43 6.23 8.28 -1.06
CA GLY A 43 6.52 7.44 0.09
C GLY A 43 5.31 7.24 1.00
N LYS A 44 4.14 7.70 0.57
CA LYS A 44 2.88 7.71 1.30
C LYS A 44 1.74 7.37 0.35
N ILE A 45 0.93 6.41 0.75
CA ILE A 45 -0.27 5.99 0.04
C ILE A 45 -1.42 6.81 0.59
N GLU A 46 -1.91 7.76 -0.18
CA GLU A 46 -3.09 8.53 0.18
C GLU A 46 -4.35 7.66 0.10
N PHE A 47 -5.42 8.11 0.76
CA PHE A 47 -6.69 7.37 0.76
C PHE A 47 -7.28 7.20 -0.65
N GLU A 48 -6.96 8.12 -1.56
CA GLU A 48 -7.38 8.10 -2.97
C GLU A 48 -6.61 7.01 -3.75
N GLU A 49 -5.29 6.97 -3.64
CA GLU A 49 -4.43 5.92 -4.22
C GLU A 49 -4.82 4.52 -3.72
N PHE A 50 -5.19 4.40 -2.45
CA PHE A 50 -5.67 3.12 -1.88
C PHE A 50 -7.03 2.69 -2.48
N TRP A 51 -7.91 3.63 -2.79
CA TRP A 51 -9.19 3.34 -3.43
C TRP A 51 -9.02 2.97 -4.90
N GLU A 52 -8.14 3.65 -5.62
CA GLU A 52 -7.83 3.30 -7.01
C GLU A 52 -7.25 1.89 -7.12
N LEU A 53 -6.39 1.51 -6.18
CA LEU A 53 -5.92 0.14 -5.98
C LEU A 53 -7.04 -0.91 -5.86
N MET A 54 -7.99 -0.64 -4.95
CA MET A 54 -9.08 -1.57 -4.63
C MET A 54 -10.19 -1.54 -5.69
N ALA A 55 -10.33 -0.43 -6.41
CA ALA A 55 -11.27 -0.23 -7.49
C ALA A 55 -10.70 -0.61 -8.87
N GLY A 56 -9.38 -0.84 -8.96
CA GLY A 56 -8.65 -1.19 -10.18
C GLY A 56 -9.04 -2.55 -10.79
N GLU A 57 -9.84 -3.38 -10.11
CA GLU A 57 -10.55 -4.50 -10.72
C GLU A 57 -11.91 -4.06 -11.32
N SER A 58 -11.88 -3.13 -12.28
CA SER A 58 -13.05 -2.79 -13.09
C SER A 58 -12.64 -2.26 -14.47
N ASP A 59 -11.94 -3.08 -15.26
CA ASP A 59 -12.41 -3.59 -16.58
C ASP A 59 -11.56 -4.78 -17.05
#